data_AF-Q5UEA7-F1
#
_entry.id   AF-Q5UEA7-F1
#
_cell.length_a   1.000
_cell.length_b   1.000
_cell.length_c   1.000
_cell.angle_alpha   90.00
_cell.angle_beta   90.00
_cell.angle_gamma   90.00
#
_symmetry.space_group_name_H-M   'P 1'
#
loop_
_entity.id
_entity.type
_entity.pdbx_description
1 polymer ?
#
loop_
_entity_poly.entity_id
_entity_poly.type
_entity_poly.pdbx_seq_one_letter_code
_entity_poly.pdbx_strand_id
1 'polypeptide(L)'
;IVMAQIQHITYSEFLPILLGSQITNNPDLRLENGGYYSGYSSANRAGMFAEVAVGAVPAFLTMLPPDMYNDSMSAEILLSSPAMQQTFIPDHASFSD
;
A
#
# COMPACT_ATOMS: atom_id res chain seq x y z
N ILE A 1 8.77 17.26 7.07
CA ILE A 1 9.88 16.33 7.35
C ILE A 1 9.43 14.88 7.25
N VAL A 2 8.47 14.41 8.07
CA VAL A 2 7.98 13.00 8.04
C VAL A 2 7.52 12.55 6.65
N MET A 3 6.71 13.35 5.94
CA MET A 3 6.25 13.00 4.59
C MET A 3 7.40 12.83 3.58
N ALA A 4 8.45 13.65 3.68
CA ALA A 4 9.61 13.54 2.80
C ALA A 4 10.44 12.29 3.12
N GLN A 5 10.53 11.89 4.40
CA GLN A 5 11.18 10.64 4.81
C GLN A 5 10.41 9.42 4.28
N ILE A 6 9.08 9.42 4.41
CA ILE A 6 8.24 8.35 3.84
C ILE A 6 8.47 8.25 2.33
N GLN A 7 8.42 9.37 1.60
CA GLN A 7 8.69 9.37 0.16
C GLN A 7 10.10 8.85 -0.18
N HIS A 8 11.12 9.25 0.57
CA HIS A 8 12.49 8.78 0.39
C HIS A 8 12.58 7.25 0.56
N ILE A 9 12.02 6.70 1.64
CA ILE A 9 12.01 5.25 1.88
C ILE A 9 11.21 4.53 0.79
N THR A 10 10.03 5.05 0.41
CA THR A 10 9.18 4.42 -0.59
C THR A 10 9.87 4.29 -1.95
N TYR A 11 10.46 5.37 -2.47
CA TYR A 11 11.05 5.37 -3.81
C TYR A 11 12.50 4.85 -3.86
N SER A 12 13.29 5.04 -2.81
CA SER A 12 14.70 4.59 -2.78
C SER A 12 14.85 3.13 -2.33
N GLU A 13 13.98 2.64 -1.45
CA GLU A 13 14.15 1.33 -0.82
C GLU A 13 13.02 0.36 -1.17
N PHE A 14 11.76 0.74 -0.95
CA PHE A 14 10.62 -0.16 -1.08
C PHE A 14 10.31 -0.52 -2.55
N LEU A 15 10.18 0.46 -3.44
CA LEU A 15 9.85 0.21 -4.85
C LEU A 15 10.89 -0.65 -5.58
N PRO A 16 12.22 -0.46 -5.40
CA PRO A 16 13.22 -1.36 -5.97
C PRO A 16 13.11 -2.81 -5.49
N ILE A 17 12.76 -3.04 -4.23
CA ILE A 17 12.54 -4.39 -3.69
C ILE A 17 11.32 -5.03 -4.34
N LEU A 18 10.24 -4.26 -4.52
CA LEU A 18 8.99 -4.77 -5.09
C LEU A 18 9.02 -5.00 -6.60
N LEU A 19 9.54 -4.02 -7.36
CA LEU A 19 9.46 -4.00 -8.82
C LEU A 19 10.74 -4.54 -9.49
N GLY A 20 11.82 -4.73 -8.72
CA GLY A 20 13.09 -5.26 -9.22
C GLY A 20 13.64 -4.42 -10.38
N SER A 21 13.98 -5.08 -11.50
CA SER A 21 14.54 -4.42 -12.69
C SER A 21 13.57 -3.45 -13.38
N GLN A 22 12.27 -3.56 -13.13
CA GLN A 22 11.27 -2.69 -13.77
C GLN A 22 11.36 -1.24 -13.28
N ILE A 23 11.89 -1.01 -12.07
CA ILE A 23 12.18 0.34 -11.57
C ILE A 23 13.32 1.01 -12.36
N THR A 24 14.27 0.22 -12.87
CA THR A 24 15.44 0.73 -13.59
C THR A 24 15.04 1.27 -14.96
N ASN A 25 13.94 0.76 -15.52
CA ASN A 25 13.41 1.18 -16.81
C ASN A 25 12.67 2.53 -16.75
N ASN A 26 12.34 3.02 -15.55
CA ASN A 26 11.66 4.32 -15.36
C ASN A 26 12.53 5.24 -14.50
N PRO A 27 13.34 6.12 -15.11
CA PRO A 27 14.22 7.03 -14.37
C PRO A 27 13.44 8.00 -13.48
N ASP A 28 12.20 8.33 -13.84
CA ASP A 28 11.31 9.20 -13.05
C ASP A 28 10.89 8.61 -11.69
N LEU A 29 11.03 7.30 -11.50
CA LEU A 29 10.73 6.63 -10.23
C LEU A 29 11.94 6.60 -9.29
N ARG A 30 13.09 7.11 -9.71
CA ARG A 30 14.29 7.18 -8.87
C ARG A 30 14.37 8.54 -8.20
N LEU A 31 14.77 8.56 -6.93
CA LEU A 31 15.07 9.83 -6.28
C LEU A 31 16.29 10.48 -6.92
N GLU A 32 16.19 11.80 -7.11
CA GLU A 32 17.32 12.63 -7.47
C GLU A 32 18.33 12.67 -6.32
N ASN A 33 19.62 12.59 -6.65
CA ASN A 33 20.71 12.62 -5.66
C ASN A 33 20.82 13.97 -4.91
N GLY A 34 20.08 14.99 -5.34
CA GLY A 34 19.99 16.29 -4.65
C GLY A 34 18.85 17.15 -5.17
N GLY A 35 18.27 17.96 -4.30
CA GLY A 35 17.18 18.88 -4.64
C GLY A 35 15.79 18.25 -4.57
N TYR A 36 14.90 18.68 -5.47
CA TYR A 36 13.51 18.23 -5.57
C TYR A 36 13.22 17.80 -7.00
N TYR A 37 12.25 16.90 -7.17
CA TYR A 37 11.80 16.46 -8.49
C TYR A 37 11.23 17.64 -9.29
N SER A 38 11.52 17.75 -10.58
CA SER A 38 11.09 18.91 -11.40
C SER A 38 9.86 18.64 -12.27
N GLY A 39 9.48 17.38 -12.45
CA GLY A 39 8.39 16.95 -13.34
C GLY A 39 6.96 17.10 -12.79
N TYR A 40 6.75 17.95 -11.77
CA TYR A 40 5.42 18.16 -11.22
C TYR A 40 4.51 18.86 -12.24
N SER A 41 3.33 18.30 -12.49
CA SER A 41 2.35 18.86 -13.41
C SER A 41 0.95 18.85 -12.80
N SER A 42 0.23 19.97 -12.90
CA SER A 42 -1.17 20.07 -12.46
C SER A 42 -2.14 19.26 -13.33
N ALA A 43 -1.68 18.75 -14.48
CA ALA A 43 -2.44 17.80 -15.28
C ALA A 43 -2.45 16.39 -14.66
N ASN A 44 -1.55 16.12 -13.71
CA ASN A 44 -1.49 14.83 -13.04
C ASN A 44 -2.70 14.65 -12.10
N ARG A 45 -3.46 13.58 -12.32
CA ARG A 45 -4.61 13.23 -11.48
C ARG A 45 -4.14 12.34 -10.35
N ALA A 46 -3.85 12.94 -9.20
CA ALA A 46 -3.54 12.20 -7.99
C ALA A 46 -4.75 11.37 -7.55
N GLY A 47 -4.54 10.07 -7.36
CA GLY A 47 -5.57 9.12 -6.96
C GLY A 47 -5.00 7.71 -6.91
N MET A 48 -5.80 6.76 -6.41
CA MET A 48 -5.46 5.35 -6.44
C MET A 48 -6.35 4.64 -7.46
N PHE A 49 -5.76 3.79 -8.28
CA PHE A 49 -6.53 2.89 -9.15
C PHE A 49 -7.29 1.88 -8.30
N ALA A 50 -8.51 1.52 -8.72
CA ALA A 50 -9.36 0.60 -7.97
C ALA A 50 -8.71 -0.79 -7.82
N GLU A 51 -8.02 -1.23 -8.87
CA GLU A 51 -7.26 -2.49 -8.93
C GLU A 51 -6.11 -2.50 -7.91
N VAL A 52 -5.45 -1.36 -7.71
CA VAL A 52 -4.38 -1.22 -6.72
C VAL A 52 -4.97 -1.25 -5.31
N ALA A 53 -6.09 -0.54 -5.09
CA ALA A 53 -6.73 -0.45 -3.78
C ALA A 53 -7.31 -1.78 -3.29
N VAL A 54 -7.96 -2.54 -4.18
CA VAL A 54 -8.67 -3.79 -3.81
C VAL A 54 -7.80 -5.03 -4.02
N GLY A 55 -6.84 -5.00 -4.95
CA GLY A 55 -6.01 -6.16 -5.29
C GLY A 55 -4.58 -6.03 -4.78
N ALA A 56 -3.83 -5.07 -5.33
CA ALA A 56 -2.38 -5.03 -5.13
C ALA A 56 -1.98 -4.73 -3.67
N VAL A 57 -2.63 -3.75 -3.01
CA VAL A 57 -2.28 -3.41 -1.62
C VAL A 57 -2.66 -4.53 -0.63
N PRO A 58 -3.88 -5.11 -0.68
CA PRO A 58 -4.23 -6.23 0.19
C PRO A 58 -3.37 -7.48 -0.03
N ALA A 59 -2.83 -7.71 -1.23
CA ALA A 59 -1.94 -8.83 -1.51
C ALA A 59 -0.68 -8.81 -0.61
N PHE A 60 -0.22 -7.65 -0.11
CA PHE A 60 0.88 -7.61 0.84
C PHE A 60 0.56 -8.27 2.18
N LEU A 61 -0.72 -8.35 2.56
CA LEU A 61 -1.12 -9.06 3.78
C LEU A 61 -0.82 -10.56 3.70
N THR A 62 -0.78 -11.13 2.49
CA THR A 62 -0.40 -12.55 2.31
C THR A 62 1.11 -12.76 2.40
N MET A 63 1.91 -11.70 2.38
CA MET A 63 3.37 -11.76 2.57
C MET A 63 3.77 -11.61 4.04
N LEU A 64 2.81 -11.45 4.96
CA LEU A 64 3.10 -11.38 6.38
C LEU A 64 3.63 -12.73 6.88
N PRO A 65 4.84 -12.77 7.47
CA PRO A 65 5.40 -13.99 7.98
C PRO A 65 4.56 -14.52 9.16
N PRO A 66 4.47 -15.84 9.34
CA PRO A 66 3.67 -16.45 10.39
C PRO A 66 4.12 -16.02 11.80
N ASP A 67 5.40 -15.69 11.98
CA ASP A 67 5.97 -15.26 13.26
C ASP A 67 5.52 -13.85 13.70
N MET A 68 4.88 -13.08 12.81
CA MET A 68 4.26 -11.80 13.16
C MET A 68 2.84 -11.95 13.73
N TYR A 69 2.24 -13.14 13.65
CA TYR A 69 0.99 -13.41 14.35
C TYR A 69 1.27 -13.68 15.83
N ASN A 70 0.59 -12.94 16.69
CA ASN A 70 0.65 -13.17 18.12
C ASN A 70 -0.23 -14.38 18.46
N ASP A 71 0.36 -15.46 18.99
CA ASP A 71 -0.34 -16.70 19.36
C ASP A 71 -1.48 -16.50 20.38
N SER A 72 -1.48 -15.39 21.12
CA SER A 72 -2.56 -15.06 22.06
C SER A 72 -3.79 -14.40 21.41
N MET A 73 -3.73 -14.07 20.11
CA MET A 73 -4.86 -13.55 19.35
C MET A 73 -5.75 -14.71 18.87
N SER A 74 -6.60 -15.21 19.77
CA SER A 74 -7.69 -16.11 19.42
C SER A 74 -8.57 -15.52 18.31
N ALA A 75 -9.14 -16.36 17.43
CA ALA A 75 -10.05 -15.94 16.36
C ALA A 75 -11.21 -15.05 16.89
N GLU A 76 -11.67 -15.28 18.11
CA GLU A 76 -12.68 -14.47 18.81
C GLU A 76 -12.24 -13.01 19.07
N ILE A 77 -10.95 -12.78 19.37
CA ILE A 77 -10.38 -11.44 19.60
C ILE A 77 -10.20 -10.71 18.26
N LEU A 78 -9.84 -11.45 17.21
CA LEU A 78 -9.70 -10.89 15.86
C LEU A 78 -11.05 -10.55 15.24
N LEU A 79 -12.09 -11.38 15.42
CA LEU A 79 -13.45 -11.09 14.95
C LEU A 79 -14.19 -10.04 15.80
N SER A 80 -13.77 -9.82 17.05
CA SER A 80 -14.31 -8.73 17.89
C SER A 80 -13.58 -7.40 17.69
N SER A 81 -12.42 -7.41 17.01
CA SER A 81 -11.74 -6.17 16.62
C SER A 81 -12.47 -5.51 15.44
N PRO A 82 -12.86 -4.23 15.57
CA PRO A 82 -13.64 -3.53 14.55
C PRO A 82 -12.91 -3.46 13.19
N ALA A 83 -11.58 -3.52 13.18
CA ALA A 83 -10.77 -3.46 11.95
C ALA A 83 -10.95 -4.69 11.03
N MET A 84 -11.19 -5.89 11.59
CA MET A 84 -11.41 -7.11 10.80
C MET A 84 -12.86 -7.25 10.34
N GLN A 85 -13.82 -6.77 11.16
CA GLN A 85 -15.23 -6.71 10.78
C GLN A 85 -15.42 -5.82 9.54
N GLN A 86 -14.69 -4.71 9.46
CA GLN A 86 -14.82 -3.76 8.36
C GLN A 86 -14.29 -4.30 7.02
N THR A 87 -13.34 -5.23 7.05
CA THR A 87 -12.88 -5.98 5.85
C THR A 87 -13.87 -7.07 5.43
N PHE A 88 -14.65 -7.61 6.37
CA PHE A 88 -15.59 -8.71 6.12
C PHE A 88 -16.98 -8.26 5.69
N ILE A 89 -17.26 -6.95 5.67
CA ILE A 89 -18.51 -6.41 5.13
C ILE A 89 -18.31 -6.17 3.62
N PRO A 90 -18.95 -6.95 2.74
CA PRO A 90 -19.03 -6.56 1.33
C PRO A 90 -19.87 -5.29 1.23
N ASP A 91 -19.32 -4.23 0.65
CA ASP A 91 -19.99 -2.94 0.36
C ASP A 91 -21.18 -3.06 -0.65
N HIS A 92 -21.71 -4.26 -0.87
CA HIS A 92 -22.86 -4.51 -1.73
C HIS A 92 -23.76 -5.64 -1.20
N ALA A 93 -24.27 -5.48 0.01
CA ALA A 93 -25.51 -6.15 0.41
C ALA A 93 -26.65 -5.12 0.53
N SER A 94 -26.87 -4.32 -0.52
CA SER A 94 -28.19 -3.76 -0.78
C SER A 94 -29.06 -4.88 -1.36
N PHE A 95 -29.68 -5.67 -0.50
CA PHE A 95 -30.92 -6.34 -0.89
C PHE A 95 -32.01 -5.26 -0.86
N SER A 96 -32.59 -5.04 -2.03
CA SER A 96 -33.78 -4.21 -2.23
C SER A 96 -34.91 -4.65 -1.30
N ASP A 97 -35.48 -3.67 -0.60
CA ASP A 97 -36.91 -3.35 -0.74
C ASP A 97 -37.05 -1.81 -0.86
#